data_AF-A0A3N5ITK4-F1
#
_entry.id   AF-A0A3N5ITK4-F1
#
_cell.length_a   1.000
_cell.length_b   1.000
_cell.length_c   1.000
_cell.angle_alpha   90.00
_cell.angle_beta   90.00
_cell.angle_gamma   90.00
#
_symmetry.space_group_name_H-M   'P 1'
#
loop_
_entity.id
_entity.type
_entity.pdbx_description
1 polymer ?
#
loop_
_entity_poly.entity_id
_entity_poly.type
_entity_poly.pdbx_seq_one_letter_code
_entity_poly.pdbx_strand_id
1 'polypeptide(L)'
;MTPLIASALAVAALLAISTAIHRRFSIFERIYIPASVIAGALGLLLVSLLRPLLLDSTLLQPLDQLLGSLRGWPGYLIAIVFAAMLLQPPSSRRGGSSVRAVTCEALMVGVIALGQTAIGLMVTGWLIQPFYDVPNSFGMLIETGFAGGHGTAAAMGQVFATPEIAFPVGLDLGLLMATVGLVYGTLSGIVWINVVLRNPQSFAVPPQLASNAIAAAAATPRTDDAQVTPADASQLVPPRGVSSRYATQALWIAVAFVIGLTLQAAVLRVAEHLDRPAVSAAATEVTEPEAAEVIAPAASALSADSAEPTQPASTTQPASPLKSKLSWVSLVGGFPMFIYTLLGGLVISRLLVWQRRVNWLDGPAGGRLSGIAMDLLVVAAIATLNLEAVATYL
;
A
#
# COMPACT_ATOMS: atom_id res chain seq x y z
N MET A 1 -21.81 -4.49 -9.90
CA MET A 1 -21.76 -5.95 -9.66
C MET A 1 -21.14 -6.69 -10.84
N THR A 2 -21.59 -6.44 -12.09
CA THR A 2 -21.00 -7.03 -13.31
C THR A 2 -19.50 -6.80 -13.52
N PRO A 3 -18.90 -5.60 -13.31
CA PRO A 3 -17.47 -5.40 -13.56
C PRO A 3 -16.59 -6.13 -12.54
N LEU A 4 -17.03 -6.25 -11.28
CA LEU A 4 -16.27 -6.97 -10.24
C LEU A 4 -16.17 -8.47 -10.54
N ILE A 5 -17.28 -9.07 -10.99
CA ILE A 5 -17.32 -10.49 -11.37
C ILE A 5 -16.45 -10.71 -12.61
N ALA A 6 -16.52 -9.81 -13.60
CA ALA A 6 -15.67 -9.87 -14.79
C ALA A 6 -14.17 -9.78 -14.44
N SER A 7 -13.77 -8.83 -13.56
CA SER A 7 -12.40 -8.72 -13.06
C SER A 7 -11.95 -10.00 -12.35
N ALA A 8 -12.81 -10.59 -11.50
CA ALA A 8 -12.48 -11.82 -10.77
C ALA A 8 -12.32 -13.02 -11.69
N LEU A 9 -13.21 -13.18 -12.67
CA LEU A 9 -13.11 -14.23 -13.68
C LEU A 9 -11.86 -14.06 -14.54
N ALA A 10 -11.52 -12.83 -14.93
CA ALA A 10 -10.30 -12.53 -15.68
C ALA A 10 -9.04 -12.90 -14.90
N VAL A 11 -8.94 -12.52 -13.62
CA VAL A 11 -7.80 -12.89 -12.77
C VAL A 11 -7.73 -14.41 -12.56
N ALA A 12 -8.87 -15.06 -12.32
CA ALA A 12 -8.92 -16.53 -12.18
C ALA A 12 -8.48 -17.24 -13.47
N ALA A 13 -8.90 -16.74 -14.63
CA ALA A 13 -8.47 -17.25 -15.94
C ALA A 13 -6.96 -17.05 -16.15
N LEU A 14 -6.42 -15.86 -15.85
CA LEU A 14 -4.99 -15.57 -15.94
C LEU A 14 -4.16 -16.48 -15.03
N LEU A 15 -4.61 -16.72 -13.79
CA LEU A 15 -3.97 -17.65 -12.87
C LEU A 15 -4.01 -19.09 -13.37
N ALA A 16 -5.15 -19.53 -13.93
CA ALA A 16 -5.28 -20.86 -14.52
C ALA A 16 -4.35 -21.04 -15.72
N ILE A 17 -4.29 -20.05 -16.62
CA ILE A 17 -3.38 -20.03 -17.78
C ILE A 17 -1.93 -20.05 -17.32
N SER A 18 -1.55 -19.20 -16.37
CA SER A 18 -0.20 -19.16 -15.81
C SER A 18 0.20 -20.50 -15.18
N THR A 19 -0.72 -21.13 -14.43
CA THR A 19 -0.48 -22.45 -13.83
C THR A 19 -0.29 -23.53 -14.91
N ALA A 20 -1.05 -23.46 -16.00
CA ALA A 20 -0.88 -24.37 -17.14
C ALA A 20 0.46 -24.15 -17.85
N ILE A 21 0.88 -22.89 -18.04
CA ILE A 21 2.20 -22.52 -18.58
C ILE A 21 3.31 -23.08 -17.68
N HIS A 22 3.19 -22.91 -16.37
CA HIS A 22 4.11 -23.46 -15.37
C HIS A 22 4.29 -24.98 -15.50
N ARG A 23 3.18 -25.71 -15.67
CA ARG A 23 3.21 -27.17 -15.85
C ARG A 23 3.76 -27.60 -17.20
N ARG A 24 3.60 -26.77 -18.24
CA ARG A 24 4.02 -27.11 -19.61
C ARG A 24 5.49 -26.79 -19.88
N PHE A 25 6.03 -25.74 -19.27
CA PHE A 25 7.38 -25.25 -19.55
C PHE A 25 8.28 -25.37 -18.31
N SER A 26 9.23 -26.32 -18.36
CA SER A 26 10.21 -26.59 -17.29
C SER A 26 11.18 -25.41 -17.00
N ILE A 27 11.24 -24.41 -17.88
CA ILE A 27 12.08 -23.22 -17.70
C ILE A 27 11.62 -22.39 -16.50
N PHE A 28 10.30 -22.24 -16.30
CA PHE A 28 9.77 -21.43 -15.20
C PHE A 28 9.97 -22.10 -13.83
N GLU A 29 9.89 -23.43 -13.78
CA GLU A 29 10.23 -24.22 -12.60
C GLU A 29 11.71 -24.09 -12.23
N ARG A 30 12.60 -24.01 -13.22
CA ARG A 30 14.05 -23.86 -13.02
C ARG A 30 14.48 -22.46 -12.58
N ILE A 31 13.62 -21.45 -12.76
CA ILE A 31 13.84 -20.05 -12.39
C ILE A 31 13.04 -19.68 -11.11
N TYR A 32 12.19 -20.57 -10.60
CA TYR A 32 11.37 -20.37 -9.39
C TYR A 32 10.51 -19.10 -9.42
N ILE A 33 10.03 -18.69 -10.60
CA ILE A 33 9.10 -17.55 -10.71
C ILE A 33 7.74 -17.99 -10.15
N PRO A 34 7.09 -17.25 -9.24
CA PRO A 34 5.75 -17.62 -8.77
C PRO A 34 4.69 -17.43 -9.86
N ALA A 35 3.68 -18.30 -9.89
CA ALA A 35 2.64 -18.29 -10.93
C ALA A 35 1.80 -16.99 -10.93
N SER A 36 1.67 -16.31 -9.78
CA SER A 36 1.00 -15.01 -9.65
C SER A 36 1.75 -13.88 -10.37
N VAL A 37 3.09 -13.89 -10.36
CA VAL A 37 3.89 -12.90 -11.10
C VAL A 37 3.74 -13.09 -12.62
N ILE A 38 3.74 -14.33 -13.10
CA ILE A 38 3.54 -14.62 -14.53
C ILE A 38 2.11 -14.27 -14.95
N ALA A 39 1.10 -14.61 -14.16
CA ALA A 39 -0.28 -14.22 -14.43
C ALA A 39 -0.44 -12.69 -14.49
N GLY A 40 0.21 -11.95 -13.59
CA GLY A 40 0.26 -10.49 -13.63
C GLY A 40 0.93 -9.96 -14.89
N ALA A 41 2.09 -10.50 -15.26
CA ALA A 41 2.83 -10.10 -16.47
C ALA A 41 2.05 -10.42 -17.76
N LEU A 42 1.37 -11.56 -17.81
CA LEU A 42 0.46 -11.92 -18.92
C LEU A 42 -0.73 -10.96 -18.99
N GLY A 43 -1.31 -10.61 -17.85
CA GLY A 43 -2.38 -9.60 -17.77
C GLY A 43 -1.92 -8.25 -18.31
N LEU A 44 -0.74 -7.79 -17.89
CA LEU A 44 -0.15 -6.54 -18.37
C LEU A 44 0.11 -6.58 -19.88
N LEU A 45 0.70 -7.66 -20.38
CA LEU A 45 0.97 -7.85 -21.81
C LEU A 45 -0.33 -7.87 -22.63
N LEU A 46 -1.35 -8.57 -22.15
CA LEU A 46 -2.65 -8.61 -22.79
C LEU A 46 -3.28 -7.22 -22.85
N VAL A 47 -3.29 -6.48 -21.74
CA VAL A 47 -3.82 -5.10 -21.70
C VAL A 47 -3.03 -4.19 -22.63
N SER A 48 -1.70 -4.27 -22.60
CA SER A 48 -0.83 -3.45 -23.44
C SER A 48 -1.03 -3.71 -24.93
N LEU A 49 -1.38 -4.93 -25.33
CA LEU A 49 -1.62 -5.30 -26.73
C LEU A 49 -3.07 -5.01 -27.18
N LEU A 50 -4.04 -5.27 -26.31
CA LEU A 50 -5.47 -5.09 -26.61
C LEU A 50 -5.87 -3.62 -26.61
N ARG A 51 -5.36 -2.81 -25.69
CA ARG A 51 -5.75 -1.39 -25.57
C ARG A 51 -5.56 -0.59 -26.87
N PRO A 52 -4.40 -0.60 -27.54
CA PRO A 52 -4.22 0.13 -28.80
C PRO A 52 -5.07 -0.47 -29.94
N LEU A 53 -5.25 -1.78 -29.96
CA LEU A 53 -6.03 -2.47 -31.00
C LEU A 53 -7.54 -2.18 -30.90
N LEU A 54 -8.02 -1.87 -29.69
CA LEU A 54 -9.43 -1.67 -29.40
C LEU A 54 -9.84 -0.20 -29.43
N LEU A 55 -8.96 0.76 -29.76
CA LEU A 55 -9.17 2.23 -29.65
C LEU A 55 -10.47 2.77 -30.28
N ASP A 56 -11.02 2.08 -31.30
CA ASP A 56 -12.27 2.47 -31.97
C ASP A 56 -13.46 1.53 -31.67
N SER A 57 -13.29 0.58 -30.76
CA SER A 57 -14.27 -0.48 -30.49
C SER A 57 -15.15 -0.19 -29.27
N THR A 58 -16.38 -0.71 -29.30
CA THR A 58 -17.31 -0.70 -28.16
C THR A 58 -16.81 -1.52 -26.96
N LEU A 59 -15.67 -2.22 -27.09
CA LEU A 59 -15.07 -3.07 -26.07
C LEU A 59 -14.04 -2.35 -25.18
N LEU A 60 -13.70 -1.08 -25.45
CA LEU A 60 -12.85 -0.31 -24.54
C LEU A 60 -13.52 -0.01 -23.22
N GLN A 61 -14.77 0.41 -23.25
CA GLN A 61 -15.52 0.75 -22.04
C GLN A 61 -15.56 -0.40 -21.02
N PRO A 62 -15.86 -1.66 -21.40
CA PRO A 62 -15.80 -2.77 -20.45
C PRO A 62 -14.36 -3.10 -20.01
N LEU A 63 -13.35 -2.94 -20.87
CA LEU A 63 -11.94 -3.12 -20.49
C LEU A 63 -11.50 -2.08 -19.45
N ASP A 64 -11.83 -0.80 -19.65
CA ASP A 64 -11.51 0.27 -18.71
C ASP A 64 -12.24 0.10 -17.37
N GLN A 65 -13.49 -0.36 -17.39
CA GLN A 65 -14.22 -0.71 -16.17
C GLN A 65 -13.57 -1.88 -15.42
N LEU A 66 -13.11 -2.90 -16.15
CA LEU A 66 -12.40 -4.05 -15.58
C LEU A 66 -11.08 -3.61 -14.95
N LEU A 67 -10.29 -2.80 -15.65
CA LEU A 67 -9.01 -2.27 -15.16
C LEU A 67 -9.19 -1.30 -13.99
N GLY A 68 -10.19 -0.43 -14.04
CA GLY A 68 -10.53 0.47 -12.94
C GLY A 68 -10.91 -0.30 -11.67
N SER A 69 -11.69 -1.38 -11.82
CA SER A 69 -11.99 -2.31 -10.73
C SER A 69 -10.73 -2.98 -10.19
N LEU A 70 -9.86 -3.53 -11.04
CA LEU A 70 -8.62 -4.19 -10.62
C LEU A 70 -7.64 -3.24 -9.89
N ARG A 71 -7.56 -1.97 -10.29
CA ARG A 71 -6.69 -0.97 -9.63
C ARG A 71 -7.06 -0.74 -8.17
N GLY A 72 -8.33 -0.93 -7.79
CA GLY A 72 -8.80 -0.79 -6.40
C GLY A 72 -8.50 -2.02 -5.53
N TRP A 73 -8.21 -3.18 -6.12
CA TRP A 73 -8.08 -4.44 -5.38
C TRP A 73 -6.88 -4.48 -4.43
N PRO A 74 -5.67 -4.01 -4.81
CA PRO A 74 -4.51 -4.11 -3.93
C PRO A 74 -4.77 -3.54 -2.54
N GLY A 75 -5.40 -2.36 -2.42
CA GLY A 75 -5.71 -1.77 -1.11
C GLY A 75 -6.55 -2.68 -0.19
N TYR A 76 -7.60 -3.30 -0.73
CA TYR A 76 -8.45 -4.21 0.03
C TYR A 76 -7.77 -5.56 0.31
N LEU A 77 -7.03 -6.10 -0.65
CA LEU A 77 -6.34 -7.38 -0.50
C LEU A 77 -5.18 -7.29 0.51
N ILE A 78 -4.41 -6.18 0.53
CA ILE A 78 -3.40 -5.92 1.58
C ILE A 78 -4.06 -5.95 2.96
N ALA A 79 -5.20 -5.26 3.09
CA ALA A 79 -5.93 -5.19 4.35
C ALA A 79 -6.41 -6.58 4.83
N ILE A 80 -6.84 -7.46 3.91
CA ILE A 80 -7.20 -8.85 4.18
C ILE A 80 -5.98 -9.69 4.59
N VAL A 81 -4.86 -9.53 3.88
CA VAL A 81 -3.61 -10.25 4.20
C VAL A 81 -3.13 -9.91 5.61
N PHE A 82 -3.02 -8.63 5.95
CA PHE A 82 -2.58 -8.23 7.28
C PHE A 82 -3.57 -8.67 8.37
N ALA A 83 -4.87 -8.60 8.10
CA ALA A 83 -5.87 -9.14 9.02
C ALA A 83 -5.65 -10.65 9.25
N ALA A 84 -5.45 -11.44 8.19
CA ALA A 84 -5.20 -12.87 8.27
C ALA A 84 -3.89 -13.22 9.00
N MET A 85 -2.83 -12.44 8.80
CA MET A 85 -1.55 -12.64 9.50
C MET A 85 -1.65 -12.34 10.99
N LEU A 86 -2.34 -11.26 11.39
CA LEU A 86 -2.40 -10.85 12.80
C LEU A 86 -3.48 -11.57 13.61
N LEU A 87 -4.49 -12.10 12.94
CA LEU A 87 -5.53 -12.94 13.54
C LEU A 87 -5.00 -14.32 13.96
N GLN A 88 -3.74 -14.64 13.68
CA GLN A 88 -3.11 -15.87 14.18
C GLN A 88 -3.08 -15.87 15.72
N PRO A 89 -3.21 -17.05 16.35
CA PRO A 89 -3.12 -17.14 17.80
C PRO A 89 -1.73 -16.62 18.24
N PRO A 90 -1.65 -15.84 19.33
CA PRO A 90 -0.37 -15.38 19.83
C PRO A 90 0.49 -16.61 20.08
N SER A 91 1.67 -16.65 19.45
CA SER A 91 2.63 -17.72 19.71
C SER A 91 2.86 -17.75 21.23
N SER A 92 2.72 -18.93 21.84
CA SER A 92 2.78 -19.12 23.30
C SER A 92 4.16 -18.84 23.91
N ARG A 93 5.05 -18.18 23.17
CA ARG A 93 6.40 -17.84 23.61
C ARG A 93 6.61 -16.33 23.67
N ARG A 94 6.71 -15.88 24.92
CA ARG A 94 7.46 -14.71 25.38
C ARG A 94 6.73 -13.38 25.28
N GLY A 95 5.90 -13.11 26.29
CA GLY A 95 5.24 -11.83 26.57
C GLY A 95 6.17 -10.66 26.93
N GLY A 96 7.32 -10.54 26.27
CA GLY A 96 8.26 -9.42 26.47
C GLY A 96 9.18 -9.10 25.28
N SER A 97 9.31 -10.00 24.29
CA SER A 97 10.22 -9.79 23.13
C SER A 97 9.53 -9.34 21.84
N SER A 98 8.19 -9.29 21.81
CA SER A 98 7.44 -8.94 20.59
C SER A 98 7.60 -7.47 20.22
N VAL A 99 7.56 -6.55 21.19
CA VAL A 99 7.77 -5.11 20.93
C VAL A 99 9.18 -4.87 20.42
N ARG A 100 10.20 -5.43 21.07
CA ARG A 100 11.60 -5.31 20.62
C ARG A 100 11.78 -5.84 19.18
N ALA A 101 11.19 -6.99 18.85
CA ALA A 101 11.29 -7.54 17.49
C ALA A 101 10.64 -6.62 16.45
N VAL A 102 9.44 -6.11 16.72
CA VAL A 102 8.75 -5.15 15.83
C VAL A 102 9.54 -3.85 15.70
N THR A 103 10.08 -3.32 16.81
CA THR A 103 10.92 -2.12 16.79
C THR A 103 12.22 -2.35 16.01
N CYS A 104 12.89 -3.50 16.16
CA CYS A 104 14.07 -3.83 15.37
C CYS A 104 13.75 -3.92 13.88
N GLU A 105 12.62 -4.53 13.52
CA GLU A 105 12.17 -4.60 12.12
C GLU A 105 11.87 -3.19 11.56
N ALA A 106 11.13 -2.37 12.32
CA ALA A 106 10.83 -0.98 11.92
C ALA A 106 12.11 -0.14 11.79
N LEU A 107 13.08 -0.30 12.69
CA LEU A 107 14.38 0.36 12.59
C LEU A 107 15.17 -0.12 11.38
N MET A 108 15.16 -1.42 11.08
CA MET A 108 15.80 -1.95 9.87
C MET A 108 15.22 -1.32 8.61
N VAL A 109 13.88 -1.29 8.49
CA VAL A 109 13.18 -0.65 7.37
C VAL A 109 13.52 0.84 7.31
N GLY A 110 13.54 1.54 8.45
CA GLY A 110 13.91 2.95 8.53
C GLY A 110 15.35 3.23 8.10
N VAL A 111 16.31 2.40 8.50
CA VAL A 111 17.71 2.50 8.08
C VAL A 111 17.85 2.25 6.58
N ILE A 112 17.10 1.31 6.01
CA ILE A 112 17.09 1.05 4.57
C ILE A 112 16.52 2.26 3.81
N ALA A 113 15.40 2.82 4.26
CA ALA A 113 14.78 3.99 3.63
C ALA A 113 15.71 5.21 3.68
N LEU A 114 16.26 5.53 4.86
CA LEU A 114 17.25 6.61 5.00
C LEU A 114 18.51 6.36 4.17
N GLY A 115 18.94 5.11 4.05
CA GLY A 115 20.04 4.71 3.19
C GLY A 115 19.76 4.98 1.71
N GLN A 116 18.54 4.68 1.23
CA GLN A 116 18.13 5.00 -0.13
C GLN A 116 18.11 6.51 -0.38
N THR A 117 17.60 7.30 0.55
CA THR A 117 17.63 8.77 0.46
C THR A 117 19.07 9.29 0.45
N ALA A 118 19.93 8.79 1.34
CA ALA A 118 21.33 9.20 1.42
C ALA A 118 22.11 8.87 0.14
N ILE A 119 21.95 7.64 -0.39
CA ILE A 119 22.56 7.23 -1.66
C ILE A 119 22.02 8.08 -2.80
N GLY A 120 20.72 8.33 -2.87
CA GLY A 120 20.12 9.15 -3.92
C GLY A 120 20.61 10.60 -3.91
N LEU A 121 20.73 11.22 -2.73
CA LEU A 121 21.32 12.54 -2.58
C LEU A 121 22.81 12.56 -2.96
N MET A 122 23.57 11.54 -2.55
CA MET A 122 25.01 11.45 -2.87
C MET A 122 25.23 11.29 -4.39
N VAL A 123 24.47 10.42 -5.05
CA VAL A 123 24.52 10.24 -6.50
C VAL A 123 24.08 11.53 -7.21
N THR A 124 23.04 12.20 -6.73
CA THR A 124 22.58 13.46 -7.32
C THR A 124 23.66 14.53 -7.24
N GLY A 125 24.28 14.72 -6.07
CA GLY A 125 25.30 15.74 -5.88
C GLY A 125 26.62 15.45 -6.61
N TRP A 126 27.09 14.19 -6.60
CA TRP A 126 28.41 13.86 -7.15
C TRP A 126 28.39 13.46 -8.62
N LEU A 127 27.29 12.89 -9.11
CA LEU A 127 27.24 12.33 -10.46
C LEU A 127 26.26 13.07 -11.37
N ILE A 128 25.14 13.60 -10.88
CA ILE A 128 24.10 14.18 -11.75
C ILE A 128 24.25 15.70 -11.89
N GLN A 129 24.36 16.42 -10.78
CA GLN A 129 24.50 17.88 -10.76
C GLN A 129 25.68 18.45 -11.57
N PRO A 130 26.83 17.76 -11.72
CA PRO A 130 27.89 18.24 -12.60
C PRO A 130 27.50 18.33 -14.08
N PHE A 131 26.49 17.57 -14.52
CA PHE A 131 26.06 17.51 -15.93
C PHE A 131 24.66 18.09 -16.17
N TYR A 132 23.82 18.16 -15.14
CA TYR A 132 22.42 18.59 -15.25
C TYR A 132 22.05 19.56 -14.13
N ASP A 133 21.28 20.60 -14.47
CA ASP A 133 20.73 21.54 -13.49
C ASP A 133 19.48 20.94 -12.83
N VAL A 134 19.69 20.21 -11.74
CA VAL A 134 18.61 19.55 -10.98
C VAL A 134 18.66 19.93 -9.50
N PRO A 135 17.48 20.13 -8.85
CA PRO A 135 17.43 20.46 -7.44
C PRO A 135 17.90 19.27 -6.58
N ASN A 136 18.36 19.56 -5.36
CA ASN A 136 18.82 18.52 -4.42
C ASN A 136 17.72 17.47 -4.12
N SER A 137 16.46 17.87 -4.15
CA SER A 137 15.29 16.99 -3.96
C SER A 137 15.18 15.90 -5.01
N PHE A 138 15.85 16.04 -6.16
CA PHE A 138 15.93 14.98 -7.19
C PHE A 138 16.46 13.67 -6.60
N GLY A 139 17.40 13.73 -5.65
CA GLY A 139 17.94 12.54 -4.99
C GLY A 139 16.93 11.78 -4.12
N MET A 140 15.83 12.43 -3.72
CA MET A 140 14.76 11.80 -2.93
C MET A 140 13.85 10.90 -3.77
N LEU A 141 13.95 10.95 -5.11
CA LEU A 141 13.12 10.15 -6.01
C LEU A 141 13.35 8.65 -5.85
N ILE A 142 14.57 8.23 -5.46
CA ILE A 142 14.88 6.82 -5.23
C ILE A 142 14.06 6.28 -4.06
N GLU A 143 14.09 6.94 -2.90
CA GLU A 143 13.31 6.53 -1.73
C GLU A 143 11.80 6.66 -1.99
N THR A 144 11.38 7.81 -2.53
CA THR A 144 9.99 8.12 -2.84
C THR A 144 9.37 7.07 -3.78
N GLY A 145 10.14 6.60 -4.77
CA GLY A 145 9.73 5.57 -5.72
C GLY A 145 9.90 4.15 -5.19
N PHE A 146 11.13 3.74 -4.83
CA PHE A 146 11.44 2.35 -4.52
C PHE A 146 10.84 1.89 -3.18
N ALA A 147 11.09 2.61 -2.08
CA ALA A 147 10.51 2.27 -0.78
C ALA A 147 9.06 2.74 -0.68
N GLY A 148 8.78 3.96 -1.15
CA GLY A 148 7.49 4.62 -0.98
C GLY A 148 6.40 4.17 -1.95
N GLY A 149 6.75 3.72 -3.16
CA GLY A 149 5.80 3.33 -4.21
C GLY A 149 4.94 4.49 -4.74
N HIS A 150 3.94 4.17 -5.57
CA HIS A 150 3.11 5.16 -6.27
C HIS A 150 2.35 6.10 -5.32
N GLY A 151 1.95 5.61 -4.15
CA GLY A 151 1.24 6.43 -3.14
C GLY A 151 2.13 7.51 -2.54
N THR A 152 3.36 7.15 -2.17
CA THR A 152 4.32 8.12 -1.63
C THR A 152 4.80 9.07 -2.72
N ALA A 153 4.99 8.59 -3.95
CA ALA A 153 5.28 9.44 -5.11
C ALA A 153 4.19 10.48 -5.38
N ALA A 154 2.92 10.10 -5.29
CA ALA A 154 1.81 11.04 -5.43
C ALA A 154 1.80 12.10 -4.32
N ALA A 155 2.06 11.70 -3.07
CA ALA A 155 2.12 12.61 -1.93
C ALA A 155 3.33 13.56 -1.99
N MET A 156 4.53 13.01 -2.23
CA MET A 156 5.78 13.77 -2.34
C MET A 156 5.83 14.65 -3.58
N GLY A 157 5.17 14.28 -4.67
CA GLY A 157 5.02 15.15 -5.85
C GLY A 157 4.37 16.49 -5.52
N GLN A 158 3.42 16.52 -4.59
CA GLN A 158 2.83 17.78 -4.09
C GLN A 158 3.84 18.61 -3.29
N VAL A 159 4.77 17.95 -2.60
CA VAL A 159 5.86 18.63 -1.87
C VAL A 159 6.88 19.20 -2.86
N PHE A 160 7.26 18.44 -3.88
CA PHE A 160 8.20 18.87 -4.93
C PHE A 160 7.70 20.08 -5.74
N ALA A 161 6.39 20.20 -5.93
CA ALA A 161 5.77 21.34 -6.60
C ALA A 161 5.76 22.64 -5.76
N THR A 162 6.16 22.59 -4.48
CA THR A 162 6.23 23.78 -3.61
C THR A 162 7.25 24.79 -4.16
N PRO A 163 7.00 26.11 -4.09
CA PRO A 163 7.91 27.13 -4.62
C PRO A 163 9.33 27.07 -4.05
N GLU A 164 9.49 26.52 -2.84
CA GLU A 164 10.78 26.34 -2.15
C GLU A 164 11.65 25.25 -2.78
N ILE A 165 11.03 24.22 -3.37
CA ILE A 165 11.74 23.09 -4.01
C ILE A 165 11.79 23.26 -5.52
N ALA A 166 10.79 23.94 -6.11
CA ALA A 166 10.70 24.28 -7.53
C ALA A 166 10.93 23.08 -8.47
N PHE A 167 10.39 21.91 -8.12
CA PHE A 167 10.56 20.68 -8.89
C PHE A 167 9.22 20.12 -9.41
N PRO A 168 8.57 20.80 -10.37
CA PRO A 168 7.22 20.44 -10.83
C PRO A 168 7.16 19.07 -11.54
N VAL A 169 8.25 18.66 -12.19
CA VAL A 169 8.38 17.35 -12.86
C VAL A 169 8.57 16.20 -11.86
N GLY A 170 8.78 16.51 -10.57
CA GLY A 170 9.05 15.52 -9.54
C GLY A 170 7.92 14.52 -9.29
N LEU A 171 6.66 14.90 -9.51
CA LEU A 171 5.52 13.98 -9.41
C LEU A 171 5.64 12.84 -10.41
N ASP A 172 5.79 13.18 -11.68
CA ASP A 172 5.80 12.19 -12.75
C ASP A 172 7.05 11.32 -12.68
N LEU A 173 8.20 11.94 -12.37
CA LEU A 173 9.45 11.21 -12.20
C LEU A 173 9.42 10.29 -10.96
N GLY A 174 8.71 10.69 -9.91
CA GLY A 174 8.45 9.84 -8.74
C GLY A 174 7.57 8.63 -9.09
N LEU A 175 6.51 8.83 -9.88
CA LEU A 175 5.63 7.75 -10.36
C LEU A 175 6.37 6.79 -11.31
N LEU A 176 7.26 7.32 -12.15
CA LEU A 176 8.17 6.53 -12.97
C LEU A 176 9.09 5.67 -12.09
N MET A 177 9.78 6.29 -11.13
CA MET A 177 10.68 5.58 -10.21
C MET A 177 9.96 4.53 -9.37
N ALA A 178 8.72 4.77 -8.96
CA ALA A 178 7.89 3.78 -8.28
C ALA A 178 7.63 2.55 -9.16
N THR A 179 7.37 2.76 -10.44
CA THR A 179 7.13 1.68 -11.39
C THR A 179 8.39 0.87 -11.67
N VAL A 180 9.52 1.56 -11.91
CA VAL A 180 10.83 0.92 -12.09
C VAL A 180 11.23 0.16 -10.83
N GLY A 181 11.03 0.75 -9.66
CA GLY A 181 11.30 0.14 -8.36
C GLY A 181 10.47 -1.13 -8.12
N LEU A 182 9.18 -1.12 -8.46
CA LEU A 182 8.32 -2.30 -8.37
C LEU A 182 8.82 -3.43 -9.29
N VAL A 183 9.12 -3.12 -10.55
CA VAL A 183 9.63 -4.11 -11.51
C VAL A 183 10.98 -4.66 -11.04
N TYR A 184 11.91 -3.79 -10.67
CA TYR A 184 13.24 -4.18 -10.18
C TYR A 184 13.13 -5.02 -8.90
N GLY A 185 12.36 -4.58 -7.91
CA GLY A 185 12.17 -5.28 -6.64
C GLY A 185 11.57 -6.68 -6.84
N THR A 186 10.57 -6.79 -7.71
CA THR A 186 9.94 -8.08 -8.03
C THR A 186 10.92 -9.02 -8.74
N LEU A 187 11.61 -8.54 -9.79
CA LEU A 187 12.54 -9.37 -10.57
C LEU A 187 13.80 -9.74 -9.78
N SER A 188 14.40 -8.77 -9.09
CA SER A 188 15.60 -9.01 -8.26
C SER A 188 15.30 -9.93 -7.09
N GLY A 189 14.12 -9.83 -6.47
CA GLY A 189 13.69 -10.75 -5.41
C GLY A 189 13.64 -12.21 -5.89
N ILE A 190 13.09 -12.44 -7.08
CA ILE A 190 13.08 -13.77 -7.71
C ILE A 190 14.51 -14.27 -7.97
N VAL A 191 15.39 -13.40 -8.48
CA VAL A 191 16.79 -13.73 -8.70
C VAL A 191 17.47 -14.15 -7.39
N TRP A 192 17.30 -13.38 -6.32
CA TRP A 192 17.87 -13.69 -5.01
C TRP A 192 17.33 -14.99 -4.42
N ILE A 193 16.03 -15.26 -4.53
CA ILE A 193 15.44 -16.54 -4.13
C ILE A 193 16.12 -17.70 -4.88
N ASN A 194 16.29 -17.57 -6.18
CA ASN A 194 16.93 -18.59 -7.00
C ASN A 194 18.42 -18.78 -6.67
N VAL A 195 19.14 -17.69 -6.38
CA VAL A 195 20.55 -17.74 -5.93
C VAL A 195 20.67 -18.49 -4.60
N VAL A 196 19.80 -18.20 -3.63
CA VAL A 196 19.78 -18.87 -2.33
C VAL A 196 19.49 -20.37 -2.47
N LEU A 197 18.49 -20.73 -3.28
CA LEU A 197 18.09 -22.12 -3.48
C LEU A 197 19.15 -22.95 -4.24
N ARG A 198 19.93 -22.33 -5.13
CA ARG A 198 21.02 -23.00 -5.85
C ARG A 198 22.27 -23.20 -5.01
N ASN A 199 22.50 -22.34 -4.01
CA ASN A 199 23.65 -22.39 -3.11
C ASN A 199 23.22 -22.47 -1.64
N PRO A 200 22.48 -23.53 -1.23
CA PRO A 200 21.91 -23.62 0.12
C PRO A 200 22.99 -23.64 1.22
N GLN A 201 24.21 -24.06 0.90
CA GLN A 201 25.34 -24.10 1.83
C GLN A 201 25.90 -22.70 2.12
N SER A 202 25.86 -21.78 1.16
CA SER A 202 26.39 -20.41 1.31
C SER A 202 25.47 -19.49 2.12
N PHE A 203 24.17 -19.85 2.18
CA PHE A 203 23.14 -19.14 2.94
C PHE A 203 22.58 -20.01 4.08
N ALA A 204 23.35 -21.00 4.53
CA ALA A 204 22.93 -21.90 5.59
C ALA A 204 22.57 -21.08 6.84
N VAL A 205 21.30 -21.19 7.24
CA VAL A 205 20.81 -20.59 8.48
C VAL A 205 21.66 -21.17 9.62
N PRO A 206 22.27 -20.32 10.48
CA PRO A 206 23.10 -20.79 11.58
C PRO A 206 22.38 -21.90 12.36
N PRO A 207 23.08 -22.96 12.82
CA PRO A 207 22.45 -24.13 13.41
C PRO A 207 21.51 -23.81 14.57
N GLN A 208 21.77 -22.71 15.28
CA GLN A 208 20.98 -22.19 16.39
C GLN A 208 19.63 -21.59 15.93
N LEU A 209 19.60 -20.92 14.78
CA LEU A 209 18.38 -20.38 14.17
C LEU A 209 17.57 -21.50 13.50
N ALA A 210 18.25 -22.46 12.87
CA ALA A 210 17.63 -23.65 12.29
C ALA A 210 17.03 -24.56 13.38
N SER A 211 17.73 -24.80 14.49
CA SER A 211 17.20 -25.57 15.61
C SER A 211 16.03 -24.87 16.28
N ASN A 212 16.04 -23.54 16.38
CA ASN A 212 14.90 -22.76 16.85
C ASN A 212 13.69 -22.84 15.90
N ALA A 213 13.92 -22.81 14.58
CA ALA A 213 12.86 -22.95 13.57
C ALA A 213 12.29 -24.37 13.52
N ILE A 214 13.14 -25.40 13.65
CA ILE A 214 12.73 -26.81 13.71
C ILE A 214 12.01 -27.09 15.04
N ALA A 215 12.49 -26.55 16.16
CA ALA A 215 11.80 -26.64 17.45
C ALA A 215 10.45 -25.89 17.42
N ALA A 216 10.33 -24.81 16.65
CA ALA A 216 9.06 -24.12 16.43
C ALA A 216 8.10 -24.93 15.53
N ALA A 217 8.61 -25.57 14.47
CA ALA A 217 7.84 -26.43 13.56
C ALA A 217 7.52 -27.81 14.17
N ALA A 218 8.26 -28.26 15.17
CA ALA A 218 7.95 -29.45 15.96
C ALA A 218 6.95 -29.14 17.10
N ALA A 219 6.89 -27.88 17.55
CA ALA A 219 5.94 -27.41 18.56
C ALA A 219 4.56 -27.02 17.97
N THR A 220 4.43 -26.90 16.65
CA THR A 220 3.12 -26.94 16.00
C THR A 220 2.59 -28.37 16.09
N PRO A 221 1.42 -28.62 16.72
CA PRO A 221 0.88 -29.97 16.81
C PRO A 221 0.68 -30.53 15.39
N ARG A 222 1.50 -31.52 15.01
CA ARG A 222 1.16 -32.40 13.91
C ARG A 222 -0.07 -33.18 14.35
N THR A 223 -1.17 -33.00 13.64
CA THR A 223 -2.49 -33.57 13.99
C THR A 223 -2.56 -35.10 13.92
N ASP A 224 -1.46 -35.79 13.61
CA ASP A 224 -1.46 -37.24 13.44
C ASP A 224 -1.03 -38.00 14.71
N ASP A 225 -0.35 -37.37 15.68
CA ASP A 225 0.24 -38.05 16.84
C ASP A 225 -0.16 -37.49 18.23
N ALA A 226 -1.19 -36.66 18.32
CA ALA A 226 -1.69 -36.23 19.63
C ALA A 226 -2.47 -37.39 20.28
N GLN A 227 -1.79 -38.20 21.10
CA GLN A 227 -2.45 -39.04 22.11
C GLN A 227 -3.30 -38.12 23.00
N VAL A 228 -4.61 -38.14 22.75
CA VAL A 228 -5.61 -37.42 23.53
C VAL A 228 -5.68 -38.04 24.93
N THR A 229 -5.28 -37.28 25.95
CA THR A 229 -5.56 -37.65 27.34
C THR A 229 -7.08 -37.61 27.59
N PRO A 230 -7.68 -38.58 28.28
CA PRO A 230 -9.15 -38.71 28.41
C PRO A 230 -9.86 -37.48 29.01
N ALA A 231 -9.14 -36.60 29.71
CA ALA A 231 -9.68 -35.38 30.30
C ALA A 231 -9.96 -34.26 29.27
N ASP A 232 -9.22 -34.22 28.16
CA ASP A 232 -9.41 -33.23 27.08
C ASP A 232 -10.49 -33.66 26.06
N ALA A 233 -10.97 -34.90 26.16
CA ALA A 233 -12.00 -35.45 25.27
C ALA A 233 -13.35 -34.73 25.38
N SER A 234 -13.61 -34.03 26.49
CA SER A 234 -14.83 -33.23 26.68
C SER A 234 -14.78 -31.85 26.00
N GLN A 235 -13.62 -31.40 25.51
CA GLN A 235 -13.43 -30.12 24.84
C GLN A 235 -13.24 -30.24 23.32
N LEU A 236 -13.21 -31.47 22.79
CA LEU A 236 -13.12 -31.74 21.37
C LEU A 236 -14.51 -31.58 20.74
N VAL A 237 -14.82 -30.35 20.31
CA VAL A 237 -15.76 -30.15 19.20
C VAL A 237 -15.32 -31.10 18.08
N PRO A 238 -16.23 -31.92 17.50
CA PRO A 238 -15.87 -32.93 16.50
C PRO A 238 -15.05 -32.29 15.38
N PRO A 239 -14.10 -33.02 14.77
CA PRO A 239 -13.20 -32.47 13.76
C PRO A 239 -14.03 -31.81 12.66
N ARG A 240 -14.13 -30.48 12.74
CA ARG A 240 -14.82 -29.67 11.74
C ARG A 240 -14.16 -30.02 10.41
N GLY A 241 -14.98 -30.45 9.44
CA GLY A 241 -14.52 -30.83 8.11
C GLY A 241 -13.63 -29.73 7.52
N VAL A 242 -12.73 -30.10 6.61
CA VAL A 242 -11.73 -29.19 6.02
C VAL A 242 -12.35 -27.85 5.56
N SER A 243 -13.55 -27.89 4.97
CA SER A 243 -14.31 -26.70 4.54
C SER A 243 -14.72 -25.78 5.70
N SER A 244 -15.12 -26.35 6.84
CA SER A 244 -15.55 -25.59 8.02
C SER A 244 -14.40 -24.83 8.67
N ARG A 245 -13.15 -25.33 8.57
CA ARG A 245 -11.96 -24.62 9.06
C ARG A 245 -11.67 -23.36 8.27
N TYR A 246 -11.65 -23.46 6.94
CA TYR A 246 -11.46 -22.27 6.08
C TYR A 246 -12.63 -21.29 6.19
N ALA A 247 -13.87 -21.79 6.27
CA ALA A 247 -15.04 -20.92 6.43
C ALA A 247 -15.01 -20.15 7.75
N THR A 248 -14.64 -20.82 8.86
CA THR A 248 -14.50 -20.16 10.17
C THR A 248 -13.40 -19.11 10.15
N GLN A 249 -12.25 -19.41 9.53
CA GLN A 249 -11.16 -18.46 9.44
C GLN A 249 -11.48 -17.29 8.51
N ALA A 250 -12.09 -17.55 7.36
CA ALA A 250 -12.56 -16.51 6.44
C ALA A 250 -13.59 -15.59 7.10
N LEU A 251 -14.49 -16.15 7.93
CA LEU A 251 -15.43 -15.38 8.73
C LEU A 251 -14.70 -14.44 9.69
N TRP A 252 -13.72 -14.92 10.45
CA TRP A 252 -12.98 -14.06 11.37
C TRP A 252 -12.17 -12.97 10.66
N ILE A 253 -11.58 -13.29 9.49
CA ILE A 253 -10.91 -12.29 8.65
C ILE A 253 -11.91 -11.23 8.16
N ALA A 254 -13.10 -11.64 7.72
CA ALA A 254 -14.15 -10.73 7.29
C ALA A 254 -14.63 -9.83 8.46
N VAL A 255 -14.79 -10.39 9.66
CA VAL A 255 -15.12 -9.60 10.86
C VAL A 255 -14.01 -8.62 11.18
N ALA A 256 -12.73 -9.03 11.12
CA ALA A 256 -11.59 -8.13 11.33
C ALA A 256 -11.59 -6.96 10.33
N PHE A 257 -11.90 -7.27 9.06
CA PHE A 257 -12.00 -6.28 8.00
C PHE A 257 -13.15 -5.29 8.25
N VAL A 258 -14.33 -5.78 8.64
CA VAL A 258 -15.48 -4.93 9.00
C VAL A 258 -15.16 -4.05 10.21
N ILE A 259 -14.51 -4.61 11.25
CA ILE A 259 -14.05 -3.81 12.39
C ILE A 259 -13.12 -2.70 11.92
N GLY A 260 -12.15 -3.00 11.04
CA GLY A 260 -11.27 -2.00 10.47
C GLY A 260 -12.01 -0.89 9.72
N LEU A 261 -13.00 -1.24 8.88
CA LEU A 261 -13.86 -0.26 8.20
C LEU A 261 -14.63 0.62 9.18
N THR A 262 -15.23 0.02 10.22
CA THR A 262 -15.97 0.78 11.24
C THR A 262 -15.05 1.68 12.05
N LEU A 263 -13.85 1.22 12.38
CA LEU A 263 -12.85 1.99 13.10
C LEU A 263 -12.41 3.19 12.28
N GLN A 264 -12.05 3.00 11.01
CA GLN A 264 -11.68 4.09 10.12
C GLN A 264 -12.80 5.13 9.99
N ALA A 265 -14.04 4.69 9.77
CA ALA A 265 -15.19 5.60 9.70
C ALA A 265 -15.42 6.34 11.02
N ALA A 266 -15.20 5.70 12.16
CA ALA A 266 -15.28 6.34 13.47
C ALA A 266 -14.17 7.39 13.66
N VAL A 267 -12.91 7.08 13.33
CA VAL A 267 -11.81 8.04 13.48
C VAL A 267 -12.02 9.25 12.56
N LEU A 268 -12.49 9.04 11.32
CA LEU A 268 -12.83 10.13 10.40
C LEU A 268 -13.93 11.04 10.96
N ARG A 269 -15.01 10.48 11.51
CA ARG A 269 -16.09 11.28 12.13
C ARG A 269 -15.61 12.07 13.35
N VAL A 270 -14.73 11.49 14.16
CA VAL A 270 -14.14 12.17 15.31
C VAL A 270 -13.23 13.30 14.83
N ALA A 271 -12.39 13.05 13.83
CA ALA A 271 -11.53 14.07 13.23
C ALA A 271 -12.35 15.24 12.66
N GLU A 272 -13.43 14.96 11.93
CA GLU A 272 -14.36 15.98 11.43
C GLU A 272 -14.97 16.82 12.57
N HIS A 273 -15.32 16.17 13.70
CA HIS A 273 -15.87 16.88 14.85
C HIS A 273 -14.84 17.79 15.54
N LEU A 274 -13.58 17.37 15.59
CA LEU A 274 -12.48 18.15 16.16
C LEU A 274 -12.06 19.33 15.27
N ASP A 275 -12.21 19.21 13.95
CA ASP A 275 -11.89 20.28 13.00
C ASP A 275 -13.03 21.31 12.84
N ARG A 276 -14.29 20.97 13.15
CA ARG A 276 -15.45 21.89 13.12
C ARG A 276 -15.25 23.23 13.86
N PRO A 277 -14.74 23.27 15.11
CA PRO A 277 -14.53 24.55 15.81
C PRO A 277 -13.49 25.45 15.11
N ALA A 278 -12.48 24.87 14.44
CA ALA A 278 -11.48 25.63 13.71
C ALA A 278 -12.03 26.24 12.40
N VAL A 279 -12.89 25.50 11.69
CA VAL A 279 -13.56 25.96 10.46
C VAL A 279 -14.60 27.05 10.76
N SER A 280 -15.33 26.93 11.87
CA SER A 280 -16.32 27.95 12.30
C SER A 280 -15.66 29.27 12.71
N ALA A 281 -14.49 29.24 13.34
CA ALA A 281 -13.74 30.44 13.71
C ALA A 281 -13.21 31.19 12.47
N ALA A 282 -12.66 30.45 11.49
CA ALA A 282 -12.19 31.03 10.22
C ALA A 282 -13.34 31.63 9.37
N ALA A 283 -14.55 31.06 9.44
CA ALA A 283 -15.71 31.61 8.76
C ALA A 283 -16.25 32.92 9.40
N THR A 284 -15.96 33.14 10.69
CA THR A 284 -16.44 34.34 11.41
C THR A 284 -15.55 35.56 11.11
N GLU A 285 -14.26 35.38 10.86
CA GLU A 285 -13.32 36.47 10.46
C GLU A 285 -13.62 37.08 9.07
N VAL A 286 -14.38 36.40 8.21
CA VAL A 286 -14.71 36.88 6.85
C VAL A 286 -15.99 37.73 6.83
N THR A 287 -16.71 37.85 7.95
CA THR A 287 -18.02 38.51 8.02
C THR A 287 -18.07 39.64 9.05
N GLU A 288 -17.20 40.65 8.92
CA GLU A 288 -17.46 41.97 9.53
C GLU A 288 -17.87 42.96 8.41
N PRO A 289 -19.02 43.65 8.53
CA PRO A 289 -19.45 44.63 7.53
C PRO A 289 -18.81 45.99 7.83
N GLU A 290 -18.00 46.49 6.90
CA GLU A 290 -17.47 47.85 6.91
C GLU A 290 -18.63 48.85 6.75
N ALA A 291 -19.02 49.47 7.87
CA ALA A 291 -20.00 50.53 7.92
C ALA A 291 -19.32 51.91 7.90
N ALA A 292 -19.61 52.64 6.82
CA ALA A 292 -19.78 54.10 6.74
C ALA A 292 -18.57 55.03 6.97
N GLU A 293 -18.07 55.63 5.88
CA GLU A 293 -17.59 57.03 5.91
C GLU A 293 -17.93 57.81 4.62
N VAL A 294 -18.95 58.67 4.78
CA VAL A 294 -19.23 60.03 4.27
C VAL A 294 -18.64 60.53 2.93
N ILE A 295 -19.57 61.04 2.11
CA ILE A 295 -19.48 61.76 0.83
C ILE A 295 -19.07 63.25 0.99
N ALA A 296 -18.19 63.80 0.14
CA ALA A 296 -18.42 65.04 -0.67
C ALA A 296 -17.18 65.55 -1.48
N PRO A 297 -17.38 66.33 -2.58
CA PRO A 297 -16.49 66.34 -3.77
C PRO A 297 -15.90 67.73 -4.17
N ALA A 298 -14.88 67.75 -5.04
CA ALA A 298 -14.48 68.80 -6.02
C ALA A 298 -12.98 68.66 -6.38
N ALA A 299 -12.40 69.06 -7.51
CA ALA A 299 -12.78 69.32 -8.90
C ALA A 299 -11.45 69.60 -9.66
N SER A 300 -11.46 69.37 -10.98
CA SER A 300 -10.63 70.00 -12.04
C SER A 300 -9.16 69.60 -12.32
N ALA A 301 -9.00 69.16 -13.58
CA ALA A 301 -8.07 69.64 -14.62
C ALA A 301 -6.68 68.98 -14.85
N LEU A 302 -6.61 68.29 -16.02
CA LEU A 302 -5.62 68.40 -17.11
C LEU A 302 -4.11 68.15 -16.83
N SER A 303 -3.58 67.06 -17.40
CA SER A 303 -2.59 67.10 -18.51
C SER A 303 -2.11 65.69 -18.88
N ALA A 304 -2.00 65.42 -20.18
CA ALA A 304 -1.38 64.22 -20.74
C ALA A 304 0.15 64.28 -20.56
N ASP A 305 0.76 63.19 -20.08
CA ASP A 305 2.10 62.79 -20.51
C ASP A 305 2.32 61.29 -20.27
N SER A 306 3.20 60.74 -21.08
CA SER A 306 3.51 59.34 -21.27
C SER A 306 4.33 58.80 -20.09
N ALA A 307 3.76 57.87 -19.33
CA ALA A 307 4.52 56.95 -18.49
C ALA A 307 3.65 55.75 -18.09
N GLU A 308 4.15 54.57 -18.39
CA GLU A 308 3.68 53.27 -17.96
C GLU A 308 3.45 53.24 -16.43
N PRO A 309 2.25 52.86 -15.93
CA PRO A 309 2.07 52.59 -14.51
C PRO A 309 1.77 51.10 -14.29
N THR A 310 2.74 50.47 -13.64
CA THR A 310 2.58 49.37 -12.67
C THR A 310 1.17 49.32 -12.07
N GLN A 311 0.41 48.29 -12.41
CA GLN A 311 -0.80 47.92 -11.67
C GLN A 311 -0.40 47.28 -10.33
N PRO A 312 -0.89 47.78 -9.18
CA PRO A 312 -0.93 47.01 -7.95
C PRO A 312 -2.26 46.24 -7.94
N ALA A 313 -2.27 45.01 -8.46
CA ALA A 313 -3.46 44.17 -8.44
C ALA A 313 -3.28 43.05 -7.40
N SER A 314 -3.79 43.36 -6.20
CA SER A 314 -4.37 42.44 -5.22
C SER A 314 -4.42 40.97 -5.62
N THR A 315 -3.47 40.18 -5.12
CA THR A 315 -3.78 38.80 -4.73
C THR A 315 -3.75 38.76 -3.22
N THR A 316 -4.93 38.89 -2.64
CA THR A 316 -5.22 38.39 -1.30
C THR A 316 -4.84 36.92 -1.28
N GLN A 317 -3.58 36.63 -0.94
CA GLN A 317 -3.15 35.28 -0.62
C GLN A 317 -3.98 34.83 0.58
N PRO A 318 -4.83 33.81 0.48
CA PRO A 318 -5.46 33.26 1.66
C PRO A 318 -4.34 32.72 2.55
N ALA A 319 -4.42 33.08 3.82
CA ALA A 319 -3.45 32.72 4.84
C ALA A 319 -3.04 31.24 4.75
N SER A 320 -1.73 31.00 4.63
CA SER A 320 -1.02 29.79 5.06
C SER A 320 -1.64 28.42 4.68
N PRO A 321 -1.23 27.80 3.55
CA PRO A 321 -1.62 26.43 3.17
C PRO A 321 -1.14 25.34 4.15
N LEU A 322 -0.47 25.71 5.25
CA LEU A 322 0.00 24.81 6.29
C LEU A 322 -1.08 24.49 7.34
N LYS A 323 -1.99 25.43 7.66
CA LYS A 323 -3.05 25.20 8.67
C LYS A 323 -4.12 24.22 8.18
N SER A 324 -4.48 24.25 6.89
CA SER A 324 -5.43 23.29 6.31
C SER A 324 -4.84 21.88 6.19
N LYS A 325 -3.54 21.77 5.93
CA LYS A 325 -2.79 20.49 5.89
C LYS A 325 -2.52 19.88 7.27
N LEU A 326 -2.68 20.65 8.34
CA LEU A 326 -2.62 20.18 9.74
C LEU A 326 -3.99 19.80 10.33
N SER A 327 -5.05 19.78 9.53
CA SER A 327 -6.37 19.32 9.98
C SER A 327 -6.31 17.84 10.37
N TRP A 328 -7.02 17.48 11.45
CA TRP A 328 -7.07 16.10 11.93
C TRP A 328 -7.64 15.16 10.86
N VAL A 329 -8.57 15.64 10.04
CA VAL A 329 -9.14 14.91 8.91
C VAL A 329 -8.07 14.56 7.87
N SER A 330 -7.18 15.49 7.52
CA SER A 330 -6.11 15.21 6.55
C SER A 330 -5.08 14.23 7.10
N LEU A 331 -4.77 14.31 8.40
CA LEU A 331 -3.77 13.47 9.04
C LEU A 331 -4.27 12.03 9.24
N VAL A 332 -5.50 11.87 9.75
CA VAL A 332 -6.12 10.57 9.97
C VAL A 332 -6.63 9.93 8.68
N GLY A 333 -7.18 10.73 7.78
CA GLY A 333 -7.67 10.29 6.47
C GLY A 333 -6.56 9.83 5.53
N GLY A 334 -5.32 10.26 5.76
CA GLY A 334 -4.15 9.78 5.05
C GLY A 334 -3.74 8.35 5.39
N PHE A 335 -4.22 7.77 6.51
CA PHE A 335 -3.84 6.41 6.88
C PHE A 335 -4.53 5.35 6.00
N PRO A 336 -3.77 4.42 5.41
CA PRO A 336 -4.33 3.33 4.63
C PRO A 336 -5.26 2.41 5.44
N MET A 337 -6.28 1.87 4.76
CA MET A 337 -7.26 0.90 5.31
C MET A 337 -6.62 -0.28 6.04
N PHE A 338 -5.47 -0.77 5.55
CA PHE A 338 -4.82 -1.94 6.13
C PHE A 338 -4.37 -1.72 7.58
N ILE A 339 -4.08 -0.48 7.99
CA ILE A 339 -3.67 -0.17 9.37
C ILE A 339 -4.85 -0.42 10.31
N TYR A 340 -6.04 0.03 9.92
CA TYR A 340 -7.27 -0.15 10.69
C TYR A 340 -7.71 -1.62 10.72
N THR A 341 -7.60 -2.35 9.61
CA THR A 341 -7.93 -3.79 9.58
C THR A 341 -6.92 -4.64 10.34
N LEU A 342 -5.64 -4.25 10.35
CA LEU A 342 -4.61 -4.84 11.19
C LEU A 342 -5.01 -4.69 12.67
N LEU A 343 -5.40 -3.48 13.12
CA LEU A 343 -5.94 -3.28 14.48
C LEU A 343 -7.17 -4.15 14.75
N GLY A 344 -8.08 -4.27 13.78
CA GLY A 344 -9.25 -5.17 13.88
C GLY A 344 -8.85 -6.63 14.12
N GLY A 345 -7.88 -7.15 13.38
CA GLY A 345 -7.34 -8.50 13.57
C GLY A 345 -6.71 -8.69 14.97
N LEU A 346 -5.99 -7.69 15.46
CA LEU A 346 -5.39 -7.69 16.81
C LEU A 346 -6.47 -7.75 17.90
N VAL A 347 -7.53 -6.96 17.77
CA VAL A 347 -8.63 -6.89 18.73
C VAL A 347 -9.33 -8.24 18.80
N ILE A 348 -9.66 -8.84 17.66
CA ILE A 348 -10.29 -10.17 17.62
C ILE A 348 -9.38 -11.24 18.22
N SER A 349 -8.10 -11.26 17.83
CA SER A 349 -7.12 -12.21 18.37
C SER A 349 -7.03 -12.10 19.90
N ARG A 350 -6.90 -10.89 20.44
CA ARG A 350 -6.89 -10.67 21.90
C ARG A 350 -8.20 -11.05 22.57
N LEU A 351 -9.35 -10.74 21.96
CA LEU A 351 -10.66 -11.07 22.52
C LEU A 351 -10.88 -12.59 22.60
N LEU A 352 -10.51 -13.33 21.56
CA LEU A 352 -10.61 -14.80 21.51
C LEU A 352 -9.68 -15.47 22.52
N VAL A 353 -8.47 -14.93 22.68
CA VAL A 353 -7.51 -15.41 23.69
C VAL A 353 -8.03 -15.13 25.10
N TRP A 354 -8.56 -13.93 25.34
CA TRP A 354 -9.16 -13.56 26.63
C TRP A 354 -10.35 -14.45 26.98
N GLN A 355 -11.18 -14.81 26.00
CA GLN A 355 -12.30 -15.74 26.17
C GLN A 355 -11.89 -17.22 26.22
N ARG A 356 -10.58 -17.54 26.18
CA ARG A 356 -10.03 -18.90 26.10
C ARG A 356 -10.57 -19.72 24.91
N ARG A 357 -10.97 -19.07 23.82
CA ARG A 357 -11.48 -19.69 22.58
C ARG A 357 -10.43 -19.75 21.47
N VAL A 358 -9.17 -20.05 21.83
CA VAL A 358 -8.04 -20.10 20.88
C VAL A 358 -8.25 -21.16 19.80
N ASN A 359 -8.99 -22.23 20.09
CA ASN A 359 -9.32 -23.32 19.17
C ASN A 359 -10.17 -22.87 17.95
N TRP A 360 -10.65 -21.63 17.94
CA TRP A 360 -11.41 -21.06 16.82
C TRP A 360 -10.51 -20.36 15.80
N LEU A 361 -9.21 -20.19 16.11
CA LEU A 361 -8.20 -19.62 15.25
C LEU A 361 -7.33 -20.74 14.67
N ASP A 362 -7.42 -20.94 13.36
CA ASP A 362 -6.60 -21.92 12.63
C ASP A 362 -5.51 -21.16 11.86
N GLY A 363 -4.30 -21.15 12.42
CA GLY A 363 -3.13 -20.49 11.83
C GLY A 363 -2.81 -20.98 10.41
N PRO A 364 -2.70 -22.30 10.16
CA PRO A 364 -2.52 -22.84 8.82
C PRO A 364 -3.61 -22.43 7.81
N ALA A 365 -4.89 -22.48 8.20
CA ALA A 365 -5.98 -22.03 7.33
C ALA A 365 -5.88 -20.52 7.03
N GLY A 366 -5.52 -19.72 8.04
CA GLY A 366 -5.32 -18.28 7.91
C GLY A 366 -4.14 -17.94 6.99
N GLY A 367 -3.03 -18.64 7.13
CA GLY A 367 -1.87 -18.50 6.26
C GLY A 367 -2.17 -18.84 4.80
N ARG A 368 -2.98 -19.88 4.54
CA ARG A 368 -3.41 -20.24 3.18
C ARG A 368 -4.35 -19.18 2.57
N LEU A 369 -5.31 -18.68 3.33
CA LEU A 369 -6.20 -17.60 2.88
C LEU A 369 -5.42 -16.31 2.61
N SER A 370 -4.46 -15.98 3.47
CA SER A 370 -3.51 -14.88 3.26
C SER A 370 -2.68 -15.08 1.99
N GLY A 371 -2.21 -16.30 1.72
CA GLY A 371 -1.48 -16.63 0.49
C GLY A 371 -2.32 -16.42 -0.77
N ILE A 372 -3.58 -16.88 -0.78
CA ILE A 372 -4.51 -16.65 -1.90
C ILE A 372 -4.74 -15.16 -2.12
N ALA A 373 -4.96 -14.40 -1.05
CA ALA A 373 -5.14 -12.95 -1.15
C ALA A 373 -3.87 -12.24 -1.69
N MET A 374 -2.68 -12.69 -1.28
CA MET A 374 -1.41 -12.22 -1.82
C MET A 374 -1.24 -12.53 -3.31
N ASP A 375 -1.61 -13.73 -3.77
CA ASP A 375 -1.52 -14.06 -5.19
C ASP A 375 -2.45 -13.20 -6.05
N LEU A 376 -3.70 -12.99 -5.60
CA LEU A 376 -4.65 -12.10 -6.26
C LEU A 376 -4.14 -10.65 -6.29
N LEU A 377 -3.52 -10.22 -5.19
CA LEU A 377 -2.93 -8.90 -5.06
C LEU A 377 -1.81 -8.69 -6.07
N VAL A 378 -0.87 -9.62 -6.14
CA VAL A 378 0.28 -9.54 -7.05
C VAL A 378 -0.20 -9.50 -8.50
N VAL A 379 -1.18 -10.35 -8.87
CA VAL A 379 -1.74 -10.32 -10.23
C VAL A 379 -2.38 -8.98 -10.53
N ALA A 380 -3.26 -8.47 -9.64
CA ALA A 380 -3.93 -7.20 -9.86
C ALA A 380 -2.95 -6.02 -9.94
N ALA A 381 -1.93 -5.99 -9.07
CA ALA A 381 -0.92 -4.94 -9.03
C ALA A 381 -0.08 -4.90 -10.31
N ILE A 382 0.42 -6.06 -10.76
CA ILE A 382 1.27 -6.13 -11.97
C ILE A 382 0.43 -5.89 -13.23
N ALA A 383 -0.77 -6.49 -13.32
CA ALA A 383 -1.61 -6.36 -14.51
C ALA A 383 -2.13 -4.94 -14.74
N THR A 384 -2.17 -4.09 -13.70
CA THR A 384 -2.65 -2.70 -13.78
C THR A 384 -1.54 -1.66 -13.81
N LEU A 385 -0.28 -2.11 -13.94
CA LEU A 385 0.89 -1.26 -14.01
C LEU A 385 0.80 -0.31 -15.22
N ASN A 386 1.04 0.99 -14.99
CA ASN A 386 0.92 2.01 -16.03
C ASN A 386 2.23 2.11 -16.84
N LEU A 387 2.30 1.37 -17.96
CA LEU A 387 3.45 1.41 -18.87
C LEU A 387 3.54 2.69 -19.69
N GLU A 388 2.43 3.40 -19.93
CA GLU A 388 2.46 4.69 -20.65
C GLU A 388 3.19 5.75 -19.84
N ALA A 389 3.01 5.75 -18.52
CA ALA A 389 3.78 6.60 -17.63
C ALA A 389 5.29 6.30 -17.68
N VAL A 390 5.70 5.08 -18.05
CA VAL A 390 7.11 4.74 -18.25
C VAL A 390 7.60 5.15 -19.64
N ALA A 391 6.81 4.84 -20.67
CA ALA A 391 7.13 5.12 -22.06
C ALA A 391 7.20 6.63 -22.38
N THR A 392 6.54 7.48 -21.60
CA THR A 392 6.60 8.94 -21.78
C THR A 392 7.99 9.52 -21.44
N TYR A 393 8.79 8.80 -20.62
CA TYR A 393 10.11 9.27 -20.15
C TYR A 393 11.28 8.42 -20.65
N LEU A 394 11.03 7.44 -21.55
CA LEU A 394 12.05 6.70 -22.31
C LEU A 394 12.18 7.32 -23.69
#